data_AF-A0A359BKJ0-F1
#
_entry.id   AF-A0A359BKJ0-F1
#
_cell.length_a   1.000
_cell.length_b   1.000
_cell.length_c   1.000
_cell.angle_alpha   90.00
_cell.angle_beta   90.00
_cell.angle_gamma   90.00
#
_symmetry.space_group_name_H-M   'P 1'
#
loop_
_entity.id
_entity.type
_entity.pdbx_description
1 polymer ?
#
loop_
_entity_poly.entity_id
_entity_poly.type
_entity_poly.pdbx_seq_one_letter_code
_entity_poly.pdbx_strand_id
1 'polypeptide(L)'
;MNIKKLAKYLKEFTLDEIEMIAECNVSAELEKLIADSKLSLENGIYKYQDFENKIEFAVFTNSEAENKNITLKTVSEIFMKDYVANFCRPNTIKTYTAILGTNVIPILGNKKVREICTEDIKRFYTICKRRGMGERRLKNSLALLNQILKYCKREKLAKTDCDFQVRRLTDKNKFSINRIIFEENYGEIK
;
A
#
# COMPACT_ATOMS: atom_id res chain seq x y z
N MET A 1 -16.62 -21.60 -28.39
CA MET A 1 -16.49 -22.36 -27.12
C MET A 1 -15.40 -21.74 -26.27
N ASN A 2 -15.47 -21.74 -24.93
CA ASN A 2 -14.33 -21.34 -24.08
C ASN A 2 -13.59 -22.58 -23.59
N ILE A 3 -12.48 -22.93 -24.24
CA ILE A 3 -11.72 -24.17 -23.98
C ILE A 3 -11.23 -24.24 -22.53
N LYS A 4 -10.82 -23.11 -21.93
CA LYS A 4 -10.40 -23.08 -20.53
C LYS A 4 -11.54 -23.48 -19.58
N LYS A 5 -12.76 -22.99 -19.81
CA LYS A 5 -13.92 -23.34 -18.99
C LYS A 5 -14.29 -24.81 -19.16
N LEU A 6 -14.22 -25.33 -20.38
CA LEU A 6 -14.52 -26.72 -20.69
C LEU A 6 -13.49 -27.65 -20.03
N ALA A 7 -12.19 -27.38 -20.21
CA ALA A 7 -11.11 -28.11 -19.56
C ALA A 7 -11.25 -28.12 -18.03
N LYS A 8 -11.65 -26.99 -17.44
CA LYS A 8 -11.93 -26.91 -15.99
C LYS A 8 -13.10 -27.81 -15.57
N TYR A 9 -14.14 -27.89 -16.38
CA TYR A 9 -15.32 -28.70 -16.09
C TYR A 9 -15.02 -30.20 -16.18
N LEU A 10 -14.27 -30.61 -17.22
CA LEU A 10 -13.90 -32.01 -17.45
C LEU A 10 -12.93 -32.53 -16.38
N LYS A 11 -12.07 -31.66 -15.83
CA LYS A 11 -10.98 -31.96 -14.88
C LYS A 11 -9.89 -32.88 -15.44
N GLU A 12 -10.26 -34.04 -15.97
CA GLU A 12 -9.36 -34.98 -16.64
C GLU A 12 -9.99 -35.37 -17.99
N PHE A 13 -9.21 -35.30 -19.07
CA PHE A 13 -9.69 -35.59 -20.42
C PHE A 13 -8.54 -35.91 -21.37
N THR A 14 -8.85 -36.63 -22.45
CA THR A 14 -7.98 -36.84 -23.61
C THR A 14 -8.22 -35.76 -24.67
N LEU A 15 -7.30 -35.62 -25.63
CA LEU A 15 -7.46 -34.68 -26.75
C LEU A 15 -8.76 -34.94 -27.52
N ASP A 16 -9.03 -36.21 -27.85
CA ASP A 16 -10.20 -36.61 -28.64
C ASP A 16 -11.52 -36.26 -27.93
N GLU A 17 -11.60 -36.47 -26.61
CA GLU A 17 -12.81 -36.17 -25.83
C GLU A 17 -13.14 -34.67 -25.83
N ILE A 18 -12.14 -33.81 -25.64
CA ILE A 18 -12.39 -32.37 -25.62
C ILE A 18 -12.64 -31.82 -27.03
N GLU A 19 -12.00 -32.37 -28.07
CA GLU A 19 -12.24 -32.00 -29.47
C GLU A 19 -13.64 -32.44 -29.93
N MET A 20 -14.11 -33.62 -29.50
CA MET A 20 -15.46 -34.09 -29.79
C MET A 20 -16.52 -33.16 -29.19
N ILE A 21 -16.31 -32.64 -27.97
CA ILE A 21 -17.24 -31.68 -27.33
C ILE A 21 -17.09 -30.28 -27.94
N ALA A 22 -15.86 -29.88 -28.27
CA ALA A 22 -15.58 -28.56 -28.83
C ALA A 22 -15.99 -28.42 -30.31
N GLU A 23 -16.13 -29.55 -31.00
CA GLU A 23 -16.36 -29.66 -32.45
C GLU A 23 -15.29 -28.90 -33.27
N CYS A 24 -14.06 -28.79 -32.73
CA CYS A 24 -12.94 -28.12 -33.37
C CYS A 24 -11.59 -28.62 -32.83
N ASN A 25 -10.49 -28.39 -33.57
CA ASN A 25 -9.14 -28.61 -33.06
C ASN A 25 -8.83 -27.62 -31.93
N VAL A 26 -8.35 -28.12 -30.79
CA VAL A 26 -8.04 -27.28 -29.60
C VAL A 26 -6.58 -27.36 -29.15
N SER A 27 -5.71 -27.96 -29.98
CA SER A 27 -4.32 -28.27 -29.62
C SER A 27 -3.54 -27.01 -29.21
N ALA A 28 -3.68 -25.92 -29.98
CA ALA A 28 -3.00 -24.65 -29.69
C ALA A 28 -3.49 -23.98 -28.39
N GLU A 29 -4.79 -24.09 -28.08
CA GLU A 29 -5.36 -23.60 -26.84
C GLU A 29 -4.89 -24.42 -25.63
N LEU A 30 -4.79 -25.74 -25.77
CA LEU A 30 -4.28 -26.62 -24.71
C LEU A 30 -2.78 -26.36 -24.45
N GLU A 31 -1.97 -26.16 -25.49
CA GLU A 31 -0.56 -25.78 -25.34
C GLU A 31 -0.41 -24.45 -24.58
N LYS A 32 -1.23 -23.45 -24.88
CA LYS A 32 -1.26 -22.19 -24.12
C LYS A 32 -1.63 -22.42 -22.66
N LEU A 33 -2.58 -23.30 -22.38
CA LEU A 33 -3.00 -23.62 -21.01
C LEU A 33 -1.94 -24.41 -20.24
N ILE A 34 -1.15 -25.25 -20.91
CA ILE A 34 0.03 -25.93 -20.32
C ILE A 34 1.12 -24.89 -20.03
N ALA A 35 1.42 -23.98 -20.98
CA ALA A 35 2.40 -22.92 -20.77
C ALA A 35 2.02 -22.00 -19.58
N ASP A 36 0.73 -21.74 -19.40
CA ASP A 36 0.17 -21.02 -18.26
C ASP A 36 0.13 -21.84 -16.95
N SER A 37 0.67 -23.08 -16.95
CA SER A 37 0.63 -24.03 -15.82
C SER A 37 -0.79 -24.38 -15.33
N LYS A 38 -1.83 -24.20 -16.15
CA LYS A 38 -3.24 -24.51 -15.80
C LYS A 38 -3.61 -25.96 -16.11
N LEU A 39 -2.83 -26.62 -16.96
CA LEU A 39 -2.99 -28.02 -17.34
C LEU A 39 -1.65 -28.75 -17.16
N SER A 40 -1.71 -30.01 -16.76
CA SER A 40 -0.60 -30.96 -16.89
C SER A 40 -1.00 -32.10 -17.81
N LEU A 41 -0.06 -32.57 -18.64
CA LEU A 41 -0.26 -33.71 -19.53
C LEU A 41 0.57 -34.89 -19.02
N GLU A 42 -0.11 -35.95 -18.60
CA GLU A 42 0.52 -37.18 -18.09
C GLU A 42 -0.08 -38.38 -18.81
N ASN A 43 0.77 -39.20 -19.45
CA ASN A 43 0.34 -40.42 -20.17
C ASN A 43 -0.79 -40.18 -21.20
N GLY A 44 -0.79 -39.01 -21.87
CA GLY A 44 -1.82 -38.65 -22.85
C GLY A 44 -3.13 -38.12 -22.26
N ILE A 45 -3.20 -37.95 -20.94
CA ILE A 45 -4.36 -37.40 -20.23
C ILE A 45 -4.03 -35.99 -19.76
N TYR A 46 -4.84 -35.02 -20.17
CA TYR A 46 -4.80 -33.66 -19.67
C TYR A 46 -5.51 -33.58 -18.32
N LYS A 47 -4.86 -33.00 -17.32
CA LYS A 47 -5.42 -32.74 -15.98
C LYS A 47 -5.44 -31.24 -15.71
N TYR A 48 -6.59 -30.72 -15.30
CA TYR A 48 -6.76 -29.33 -14.91
C TYR A 48 -6.21 -29.09 -13.51
N GLN A 49 -5.24 -28.17 -13.40
CA GLN A 49 -4.69 -27.76 -12.12
C GLN A 49 -5.57 -26.67 -11.51
N ASP A 50 -6.50 -27.09 -10.64
CA ASP A 50 -7.13 -26.17 -9.71
C ASP A 50 -6.06 -25.75 -8.70
N PHE A 51 -5.42 -24.61 -8.94
CA PHE A 51 -4.77 -23.89 -7.86
C PHE A 51 -5.88 -23.44 -6.92
N GLU A 52 -6.19 -24.27 -5.92
CA GLU A 52 -6.90 -23.81 -4.74
C GLU A 52 -6.10 -22.63 -4.22
N ASN A 53 -6.57 -21.42 -4.45
CA ASN A 53 -6.19 -20.27 -3.64
C ASN A 53 -6.68 -20.60 -2.23
N LYS A 54 -5.88 -21.36 -1.47
CA LYS A 54 -6.10 -21.56 -0.05
C LYS A 54 -6.00 -20.18 0.57
N ILE A 55 -7.16 -19.57 0.80
CA ILE A 55 -7.26 -18.33 1.55
C ILE A 55 -7.00 -18.73 3.00
N GLU A 56 -5.75 -18.64 3.41
CA GLU A 56 -5.35 -18.84 4.79
C GLU A 56 -5.72 -17.57 5.58
N PHE A 57 -6.51 -17.75 6.64
CA PHE A 57 -6.86 -16.69 7.56
C PHE A 57 -5.97 -16.81 8.81
N ALA A 58 -5.35 -15.70 9.21
CA ALA A 58 -4.62 -15.59 10.46
C ALA A 58 -5.28 -14.55 11.37
N VAL A 59 -5.45 -14.87 12.64
CA VAL A 59 -5.88 -13.92 13.67
C VAL A 59 -4.64 -13.29 14.29
N PHE A 60 -4.52 -11.97 14.14
CA PHE A 60 -3.41 -11.20 14.71
C PHE A 60 -3.87 -10.53 16.00
N THR A 61 -3.22 -10.84 17.12
CA THR A 61 -3.49 -10.20 18.42
C THR A 61 -2.49 -9.08 18.71
N ASN A 62 -2.95 -8.08 19.46
CA ASN A 62 -2.10 -7.00 19.93
C ASN A 62 -1.26 -7.48 21.12
N SER A 63 -0.05 -8.02 20.88
CA SER A 63 1.02 -7.98 21.90
C SER A 63 1.41 -6.52 22.21
N GLU A 64 1.82 -6.24 23.44
CA GLU A 64 2.28 -4.92 23.86
C GLU A 64 3.36 -4.41 22.91
N ALA A 65 3.20 -3.19 22.39
CA ALA A 65 4.18 -2.61 21.48
C ALA A 65 5.48 -2.38 22.25
N GLU A 66 6.58 -2.97 21.77
CA GLU A 66 7.90 -2.61 22.28
C GLU A 66 8.08 -1.10 22.10
N ASN A 67 8.25 -0.37 23.21
CA ASN A 67 8.42 1.08 23.21
C ASN A 67 9.83 1.43 22.69
N LYS A 68 10.12 1.04 21.45
CA LYS A 68 11.42 1.26 20.82
C LYS A 68 11.63 2.74 20.66
N ASN A 69 12.78 3.17 21.14
CA ASN A 69 13.26 4.53 21.04
C ASN A 69 13.82 4.80 19.63
N ILE A 70 12.98 4.69 18.61
CA ILE A 70 13.36 4.74 17.19
C ILE A 70 13.00 6.09 16.54
N THR A 71 13.85 6.55 15.62
CA THR A 71 13.64 7.81 14.88
C THR A 71 12.68 7.64 13.71
N LEU A 72 12.05 8.73 13.28
CA LEU A 72 11.19 8.73 12.10
C LEU A 72 11.96 8.37 10.83
N LYS A 73 13.23 8.76 10.71
CA LYS A 73 14.09 8.38 9.60
C LYS A 73 14.22 6.85 9.52
N THR A 74 14.63 6.21 10.62
CA THR A 74 14.82 4.77 10.67
C THR A 74 13.52 4.01 10.37
N VAL A 75 12.39 4.44 10.93
CA VAL A 75 11.10 3.82 10.59
C VAL A 75 10.74 4.06 9.13
N SER A 76 11.00 5.24 8.57
CA SER A 76 10.72 5.50 7.15
C SER A 76 11.52 4.56 6.25
N GLU A 77 12.76 4.23 6.61
CA GLU A 77 13.59 3.25 5.89
C GLU A 77 13.00 1.83 5.99
N ILE A 78 12.59 1.40 7.19
CA ILE A 78 11.90 0.11 7.41
C ILE A 78 10.61 0.05 6.58
N PHE A 79 9.77 1.09 6.64
CA PHE A 79 8.54 1.19 5.86
C PHE A 79 8.79 1.09 4.36
N MET A 80 9.84 1.77 3.86
CA MET A 80 10.19 1.72 2.44
C MET A 80 10.65 0.32 2.03
N LYS A 81 11.46 -0.34 2.85
CA LYS A 81 12.02 -1.68 2.60
C LYS A 81 10.96 -2.78 2.69
N ASP A 82 10.19 -2.80 3.77
CA ASP A 82 9.38 -3.96 4.12
C ASP A 82 7.96 -3.88 3.53
N TYR A 83 7.44 -2.67 3.33
CA TYR A 83 6.10 -2.46 2.78
C TYR A 83 6.13 -1.90 1.34
N VAL A 84 6.81 -0.77 1.13
CA VAL A 84 6.69 -0.04 -0.14
C VAL A 84 7.33 -0.81 -1.30
N ALA A 85 8.52 -1.39 -1.10
CA ALA A 85 9.21 -2.16 -2.13
C ALA A 85 8.44 -3.42 -2.56
N ASN A 86 7.70 -4.04 -1.63
CA ASN A 86 7.01 -5.32 -1.86
C ASN A 86 5.59 -5.15 -2.40
N PHE A 87 4.90 -4.06 -2.05
CA PHE A 87 3.46 -3.93 -2.30
C PHE A 87 3.03 -2.70 -3.12
N CYS A 88 3.93 -1.74 -3.38
CA CYS A 88 3.57 -0.51 -4.10
C CYS A 88 4.04 -0.52 -5.57
N ARG A 89 3.28 0.15 -6.43
CA ARG A 89 3.65 0.36 -7.84
C ARG A 89 4.92 1.22 -7.96
N PRO A 90 5.74 1.05 -9.02
CA PRO A 90 7.00 1.80 -9.18
C PRO A 90 6.87 3.33 -9.08
N ASN A 91 5.80 3.91 -9.62
CA ASN A 91 5.55 5.36 -9.52
C ASN A 91 5.23 5.82 -8.10
N THR A 92 4.58 4.97 -7.31
CA THR A 92 4.33 5.22 -5.88
C THR A 92 5.64 5.20 -5.11
N ILE A 93 6.51 4.22 -5.37
CA ILE A 93 7.85 4.14 -4.77
C ILE A 93 8.63 5.43 -5.04
N LYS A 94 8.74 5.85 -6.31
CA LYS A 94 9.42 7.10 -6.70
C LYS A 94 8.86 8.32 -5.97
N THR A 95 7.53 8.42 -5.90
CA THR A 95 6.85 9.53 -5.22
C THR A 95 7.15 9.54 -3.73
N TYR A 96 7.11 8.37 -3.07
CA TYR A 96 7.35 8.24 -1.64
C TYR A 96 8.81 8.58 -1.31
N THR A 97 9.77 8.05 -2.07
CA THR A 97 11.19 8.38 -1.93
C THR A 97 11.43 9.90 -2.04
N ALA A 98 10.83 10.56 -3.04
CA ALA A 98 10.97 11.99 -3.21
C ALA A 98 10.38 12.78 -2.03
N ILE A 99 9.17 12.44 -1.57
CA ILE A 99 8.52 13.10 -0.43
C ILE A 99 9.35 12.93 0.84
N LEU A 100 9.85 11.72 1.11
CA LEU A 100 10.66 11.40 2.27
C LEU A 100 11.96 12.19 2.28
N GLY A 101 12.71 12.14 1.17
CA GLY A 101 14.01 12.79 1.06
C GLY A 101 13.95 14.31 1.07
N THR A 102 12.90 14.91 0.51
CA THR A 102 12.81 16.39 0.39
C THR A 102 12.10 17.07 1.55
N ASN A 103 11.15 16.38 2.20
CA ASN A 103 10.26 17.01 3.18
C ASN A 103 10.30 16.30 4.53
N VAL A 104 9.91 15.03 4.59
CA VAL A 104 9.67 14.33 5.88
C VAL A 104 10.96 14.16 6.67
N ILE A 105 12.00 13.57 6.05
CA ILE A 105 13.27 13.30 6.73
C ILE A 105 14.00 14.60 7.11
N PRO A 106 14.12 15.62 6.23
CA PRO A 106 14.77 16.88 6.61
C PRO A 106 14.09 17.64 7.75
N ILE A 107 12.77 17.51 7.92
CA ILE A 107 12.02 18.28 8.93
C ILE A 107 11.87 17.49 10.23
N LEU A 108 11.55 16.20 10.17
CA LEU A 108 11.19 15.38 11.32
C LEU A 108 12.04 14.11 11.48
N GLY A 109 12.96 13.81 10.56
CA GLY A 109 13.67 12.52 10.49
C GLY A 109 14.42 12.13 11.76
N ASN A 110 15.05 13.09 12.44
CA ASN A 110 15.79 12.83 13.68
C ASN A 110 14.90 12.70 14.91
N LYS A 111 13.61 13.09 14.81
CA LYS A 111 12.69 13.02 15.93
C LYS A 111 12.29 11.58 16.20
N LYS A 112 12.21 11.20 17.47
CA LYS A 112 11.72 9.87 17.85
C LYS A 112 10.23 9.78 17.61
N VAL A 113 9.77 8.65 17.08
CA VAL A 113 8.35 8.47 16.71
C VAL A 113 7.43 8.68 17.91
N ARG A 114 7.82 8.19 19.10
CA ARG A 114 7.07 8.37 20.35
C ARG A 114 6.92 9.82 20.83
N GLU A 115 7.76 10.71 20.32
CA GLU A 115 7.78 12.13 20.69
C GLU A 115 7.08 13.01 19.65
N ILE A 116 6.68 12.44 18.51
CA ILE A 116 5.92 13.16 17.48
C ILE A 116 4.51 13.41 18.03
N CYS A 117 4.09 14.67 18.00
CA CYS A 117 2.74 15.10 18.38
C CYS A 117 2.12 16.00 17.29
N THR A 118 0.90 16.47 17.54
CA THR A 118 0.17 17.34 16.60
C THR A 118 0.90 18.66 16.29
N GLU A 119 1.69 19.18 17.23
CA GLU A 119 2.46 20.40 17.09
C GLU A 119 3.60 20.22 16.08
N ASP A 120 4.17 19.02 15.99
CA ASP A 120 5.16 18.69 14.95
C ASP A 120 4.52 18.64 13.57
N ILE A 121 3.30 18.10 13.47
CA ILE A 121 2.54 18.09 12.23
C ILE A 121 2.21 19.51 11.79
N LYS A 122 1.87 20.39 12.75
CA LYS A 122 1.66 21.82 12.49
C LYS A 122 2.94 22.49 11.99
N ARG A 123 4.05 22.27 12.68
CA ARG A 123 5.36 22.81 12.28
C ARG A 123 5.77 22.32 10.89
N PHE A 124 5.58 21.04 10.60
CA PHE A 124 5.84 20.45 9.29
C PHE A 124 5.02 21.15 8.19
N TYR A 125 3.71 21.30 8.42
CA TYR A 125 2.82 22.01 7.49
C TYR A 125 3.33 23.43 7.20
N THR A 126 3.61 24.21 8.26
CA THR A 126 4.04 25.61 8.13
C THR A 126 5.36 25.73 7.37
N ILE A 127 6.33 24.86 7.64
CA ILE A 127 7.60 24.84 6.91
C ILE A 127 7.36 24.54 5.42
N CYS A 128 6.55 23.53 5.09
CA CYS A 128 6.25 23.20 3.70
C CYS A 128 5.52 24.33 2.97
N LYS A 129 4.57 25.02 3.63
CA LYS A 129 3.87 26.19 3.07
C LYS A 129 4.83 27.36 2.82
N ARG A 130 5.70 27.69 3.79
CA ARG A 130 6.72 28.75 3.64
C ARG A 130 7.68 28.48 2.48
N ARG A 131 7.94 27.21 2.14
CA ARG A 131 8.73 26.80 0.96
C ARG A 131 7.95 26.88 -0.36
N GLY A 132 6.73 27.41 -0.39
CA GLY A 132 5.91 27.49 -1.59
C GLY A 132 5.41 26.13 -2.09
N MET A 133 5.29 25.12 -1.21
CA MET A 133 4.82 23.80 -1.63
C MET A 133 3.36 23.85 -2.07
N GLY A 134 3.12 23.49 -3.33
CA GLY A 134 1.76 23.39 -3.88
C GLY A 134 0.86 22.42 -3.10
N GLU A 135 -0.43 22.74 -3.00
CA GLU A 135 -1.38 22.08 -2.10
C GLU A 135 -1.47 20.57 -2.27
N ARG A 136 -1.46 20.09 -3.53
CA ARG A 136 -1.47 18.65 -3.83
C ARG A 136 -0.24 17.95 -3.25
N ARG A 137 0.94 18.56 -3.36
CA ARG A 137 2.19 18.01 -2.82
C ARG A 137 2.14 18.00 -1.30
N LEU A 138 1.68 19.09 -0.68
CA LEU A 138 1.53 19.20 0.77
C LEU A 138 0.57 18.14 1.34
N LYS A 139 -0.60 17.98 0.71
CA LYS A 139 -1.57 16.92 1.04
C LYS A 139 -0.92 15.54 0.99
N ASN A 140 -0.21 15.24 -0.11
CA ASN A 140 0.41 13.93 -0.28
C ASN A 140 1.53 13.68 0.75
N SER A 141 2.31 14.71 1.10
CA SER A 141 3.33 14.62 2.13
C SER A 141 2.75 14.31 3.51
N LEU A 142 1.67 14.99 3.89
CA LEU A 142 0.98 14.74 5.16
C LEU A 142 0.30 13.36 5.16
N ALA A 143 -0.24 12.93 4.03
CA ALA A 143 -0.87 11.62 3.90
C ALA A 143 0.16 10.50 4.06
N LEU A 144 1.35 10.64 3.45
CA LEU A 144 2.45 9.69 3.63
C LEU A 144 2.95 9.65 5.07
N LEU A 145 3.12 10.82 5.70
CA LEU A 145 3.50 10.90 7.11
C LEU A 145 2.50 10.17 8.01
N ASN A 146 1.19 10.39 7.81
CA ASN A 146 0.15 9.66 8.54
C ASN A 146 0.21 8.14 8.29
N GLN A 147 0.46 7.74 7.05
CA GLN A 147 0.60 6.32 6.69
C GLN A 147 1.78 5.67 7.43
N ILE A 148 2.91 6.35 7.56
CA ILE A 148 4.10 5.86 8.29
C ILE A 148 3.79 5.74 9.78
N LEU A 149 3.15 6.73 10.41
CA LEU A 149 2.80 6.64 11.83
C LEU A 149 1.81 5.50 12.10
N LYS A 150 0.83 5.29 11.22
CA LYS A 150 -0.08 4.14 11.30
C LYS A 150 0.64 2.82 11.09
N TYR A 151 1.61 2.78 10.18
CA TYR A 151 2.48 1.62 10.00
C TYR A 151 3.26 1.31 11.28
N CYS A 152 3.86 2.30 11.94
CA CYS A 152 4.52 2.10 13.24
C CYS A 152 3.62 1.44 14.26
N LYS A 153 2.38 1.95 14.38
CA LYS A 153 1.40 1.46 15.35
C LYS A 153 0.98 0.02 15.05
N ARG A 154 0.73 -0.29 13.77
CA ARG A 154 0.29 -1.62 13.33
C ARG A 154 1.40 -2.68 13.47
N GLU A 155 2.60 -2.33 13.03
CA GLU A 155 3.77 -3.23 13.10
C GLU A 155 4.50 -3.17 14.45
N LYS A 156 3.94 -2.44 15.44
CA LYS A 156 4.47 -2.30 16.81
C LYS A 156 5.94 -1.83 16.85
N LEU A 157 6.33 -1.00 15.89
CA LEU A 157 7.69 -0.47 15.80
C LEU A 157 7.95 0.65 16.80
N ALA A 158 6.92 1.41 17.16
CA ALA A 158 7.00 2.46 18.16
C ALA A 158 5.59 2.82 18.65
N LYS A 159 5.49 3.23 19.92
CA LYS A 159 4.30 3.93 20.41
C LYS A 159 4.18 5.28 19.70
N THR A 160 2.98 5.64 19.26
CA THR A 160 2.66 6.96 18.73
C THR A 160 1.27 7.36 19.20
N ASP A 161 1.20 8.49 19.89
CA ASP A 161 -0.06 9.10 20.32
C ASP A 161 -0.52 10.19 19.34
N CYS A 162 0.26 10.45 18.28
CA CYS A 162 -0.10 11.37 17.21
C CYS A 162 -1.07 10.71 16.23
N ASP A 163 -2.34 11.10 16.33
CA ASP A 163 -3.38 10.78 15.35
C ASP A 163 -3.86 12.06 14.66
N PHE A 164 -3.84 12.07 13.33
CA PHE A 164 -4.35 13.17 12.54
C PHE A 164 -4.92 12.68 11.21
N GLN A 165 -5.79 13.50 10.61
CA GLN A 165 -6.40 13.18 9.33
C GLN A 165 -6.16 14.29 8.31
N VAL A 166 -5.82 13.88 7.09
CA VAL A 166 -5.63 14.80 5.96
C VAL A 166 -6.91 14.79 5.13
N ARG A 167 -7.69 15.87 5.22
CA ARG A 167 -8.96 16.03 4.49
C ARG A 167 -8.89 17.27 3.60
N ARG A 168 -9.56 17.22 2.44
CA ARG A 168 -9.82 18.44 1.65
C ARG A 168 -10.85 19.29 2.40
N LEU A 169 -10.66 20.61 2.37
CA LEU A 169 -11.68 21.52 2.86
C LEU A 169 -12.86 21.53 1.91
N THR A 170 -14.05 21.38 2.48
CA THR A 170 -15.35 21.46 1.82
C THR A 170 -16.31 22.20 2.75
N ASP A 171 -17.42 22.73 2.23
CA ASP A 171 -18.40 23.44 3.07
C ASP A 171 -18.90 22.58 4.24
N LYS A 172 -18.96 21.27 4.03
CA LYS A 172 -19.36 20.28 5.04
C LYS A 172 -18.40 20.14 6.22
N ASN A 173 -17.12 20.49 6.06
CA ASN A 173 -16.11 20.31 7.12
C ASN A 173 -15.42 21.61 7.53
N LYS A 174 -15.82 22.74 6.93
CA LYS A 174 -15.29 24.09 7.18
C LYS A 174 -15.29 24.49 8.66
N PHE A 175 -16.31 24.04 9.42
CA PHE A 175 -16.55 24.38 10.83
C PHE A 175 -16.18 23.28 11.84
N SER A 176 -15.42 22.25 11.44
CA SER A 176 -15.06 21.18 12.37
C SER A 176 -14.21 21.71 13.52
N ILE A 177 -14.60 21.48 14.78
CA ILE A 177 -13.89 21.96 15.98
C ILE A 177 -12.46 21.39 16.10
N ASN A 178 -12.26 20.19 15.57
CA ASN A 178 -10.95 19.51 15.52
C ASN A 178 -10.14 19.87 14.26
N ARG A 179 -10.57 20.88 13.50
CA ARG A 179 -9.82 21.39 12.35
C ARG A 179 -8.58 22.07 12.89
N ILE A 180 -7.41 21.57 12.53
CA ILE A 180 -6.18 22.37 12.62
C ILE A 180 -6.30 23.45 11.54
N ILE A 181 -6.80 24.62 11.93
CA ILE A 181 -6.87 25.79 11.08
C ILE A 181 -5.45 26.36 11.01
N PHE A 182 -4.82 26.24 9.84
CA PHE A 182 -3.55 26.90 9.56
C PHE A 182 -3.82 28.32 9.05
N GLU A 183 -4.53 29.12 9.83
CA GLU A 183 -4.75 30.53 9.48
C GLU A 183 -3.41 31.27 9.60
N GLU A 184 -3.09 31.98 8.52
CA GLU A 184 -1.93 32.83 8.42
C GLU A 184 -2.13 34.06 9.30
N ASN A 185 -1.70 34.00 10.56
CA ASN A 185 -1.20 35.21 11.20
C ASN A 185 0.24 35.41 10.69
N TYR A 186 0.37 35.93 9.47
CA TYR A 186 1.53 36.74 9.13
C TYR A 186 1.42 38.02 9.96
N GLY A 187 1.78 37.91 11.23
CA GLY A 187 2.10 39.09 12.02
C GLY A 187 3.22 39.81 11.30
N GLU A 188 2.89 40.99 10.78
CA GLU A 188 3.84 42.04 10.47
C GLU A 188 4.87 42.11 11.60
N ILE A 189 6.07 41.61 11.35
CA ILE A 189 7.22 42.03 12.13
C ILE A 189 7.72 43.28 11.42
N LYS A 190 7.34 44.43 11.97
CA LYS A 190 8.01 45.71 11.72
C LYS A 190 9.50 45.61 12.04
#